data_AF-A0A5S4GZX1-F1
#
_entry.id   AF-A0A5S4GZX1-F1
#
_cell.length_a   1.000
_cell.length_b   1.000
_cell.length_c   1.000
_cell.angle_alpha   90.00
_cell.angle_beta   90.00
_cell.angle_gamma   90.00
#
_symmetry.space_group_name_H-M   'P 1'
#
loop_
_entity.id
_entity.type
_entity.pdbx_description
1 polymer ?
#
loop_
_entity_poly.entity_id
_entity_poly.type
_entity_poly.pdbx_seq_one_letter_code
_entity_poly.pdbx_strand_id
1 'polypeptide(L)'
;MSDQFTDAAEALAAIERTQQRAYADQRLPVWYLPGVIGLGTAAAVGSDLDGTAQVGLTAAAVAGLLGLVAALSARTRIKFRPHTWTPKAGALMALWITSIFVVWGVVPPLVGLVTDSGVWQKAVAGAVAAAYSAATLRRAETMVFARLAGKVAR
;
A
#
# COMPACT_ATOMS: atom_id res chain seq x y z
N MET A 1 -31.39 -19.63 10.01
CA MET A 1 -31.96 -18.44 10.67
C MET A 1 -32.50 -17.55 9.58
N SER A 2 -33.83 -17.41 9.49
CA SER A 2 -34.47 -16.46 8.60
C SER A 2 -34.42 -15.09 9.27
N ASP A 3 -33.53 -14.22 8.81
CA ASP A 3 -33.57 -12.80 9.18
C ASP A 3 -34.83 -12.19 8.55
N GLN A 4 -35.96 -12.31 9.24
CA GLN A 4 -37.18 -11.57 8.91
C GLN A 4 -36.97 -10.14 9.41
N PHE A 5 -36.57 -9.25 8.51
CA PHE A 5 -36.56 -7.82 8.76
C PHE A 5 -38.01 -7.35 8.94
N THR A 6 -38.31 -6.75 10.09
CA THR A 6 -39.67 -6.33 10.44
C THR A 6 -40.07 -4.99 9.81
N ASP A 7 -39.11 -4.24 9.25
CA ASP A 7 -39.32 -2.96 8.58
C ASP A 7 -38.33 -2.77 7.41
N ALA A 8 -38.74 -2.06 6.37
CA ALA A 8 -37.91 -1.70 5.22
C ALA A 8 -36.70 -0.85 5.64
N ALA A 9 -36.84 -0.02 6.67
CA ALA A 9 -35.73 0.73 7.24
C ALA A 9 -34.66 -0.18 7.88
N GLU A 10 -35.09 -1.28 8.50
CA GLU A 10 -34.21 -2.24 9.15
C GLU A 10 -33.46 -3.10 8.13
N ALA A 11 -34.14 -3.51 7.06
CA ALA A 11 -33.53 -4.16 5.91
C ALA A 11 -32.50 -3.26 5.21
N LEU A 12 -32.82 -1.98 5.01
CA LEU A 12 -31.91 -1.01 4.41
C LEU A 12 -30.66 -0.82 5.30
N ALA A 13 -30.84 -0.65 6.61
CA ALA A 13 -29.74 -0.51 7.55
C ALA A 13 -28.84 -1.77 7.62
N ALA A 14 -29.42 -2.96 7.47
CA ALA A 14 -28.67 -4.20 7.41
C ALA A 14 -27.85 -4.33 6.11
N ILE A 15 -28.45 -3.95 4.97
CA ILE A 15 -27.74 -3.88 3.69
C ILE A 15 -26.58 -2.89 3.77
N GLU A 16 -26.81 -1.71 4.35
CA GLU A 16 -25.81 -0.65 4.47
C GLU A 16 -24.64 -1.08 5.38
N ARG A 17 -24.91 -1.71 6.53
CA ARG A 17 -23.88 -2.30 7.40
C ARG A 17 -23.06 -3.38 6.69
N THR A 18 -23.73 -4.23 5.90
CA THR A 18 -23.08 -5.32 5.16
C THR A 18 -22.19 -4.76 4.05
N GLN A 19 -22.64 -3.72 3.35
CA GLN A 19 -21.85 -3.04 2.33
C GLN A 19 -20.68 -2.26 2.92
N GLN A 20 -20.86 -1.58 4.06
CA GLN A 20 -19.77 -0.91 4.77
C GLN A 20 -18.69 -1.90 5.24
N ARG A 21 -19.09 -3.07 5.77
CA ARG A 21 -18.15 -4.16 6.09
C ARG A 21 -17.42 -4.67 4.85
N ALA A 22 -18.16 -4.97 3.78
CA ALA A 22 -17.57 -5.42 2.53
C ALA A 22 -16.61 -4.38 1.92
N TYR A 23 -16.88 -3.08 2.08
CA TYR A 23 -15.98 -1.99 1.66
C TYR A 23 -14.76 -1.84 2.56
N ALA A 24 -14.89 -2.04 3.87
CA ALA A 24 -13.75 -2.06 4.79
C ALA A 24 -12.78 -3.20 4.43
N ASP A 25 -13.33 -4.36 4.05
CA ASP A 25 -12.57 -5.54 3.62
C ASP A 25 -11.92 -5.38 2.23
N GLN A 26 -12.34 -4.39 1.42
CA GLN A 26 -11.74 -4.07 0.12
C GLN A 26 -10.52 -3.15 0.21
N ARG A 27 -10.25 -2.55 1.37
CA ARG A 27 -9.11 -1.64 1.53
C ARG A 27 -7.81 -2.41 1.67
N LEU A 28 -6.72 -1.86 1.13
CA LEU A 28 -5.41 -2.44 1.38
C LEU A 28 -5.05 -2.32 2.86
N PRO A 29 -4.37 -3.32 3.44
CA PRO A 29 -3.82 -3.18 4.78
C PRO A 29 -2.80 -2.04 4.82
N VAL A 30 -2.86 -1.19 5.87
CA VAL A 30 -1.99 -0.01 5.96
C VAL A 30 -0.50 -0.36 6.01
N TRP A 31 -0.18 -1.57 6.49
CA TRP A 31 1.19 -2.07 6.55
C TRP A 31 1.74 -2.52 5.19
N TYR A 32 0.89 -2.75 4.17
CA TYR A 32 1.30 -3.38 2.91
C TYR A 32 2.38 -2.57 2.19
N LEU A 33 2.09 -1.30 1.87
CA LEU A 33 3.01 -0.43 1.15
C LEU A 33 4.25 -0.03 1.96
N PRO A 34 4.13 0.38 3.24
CA PRO A 34 5.30 0.58 4.09
C PRO A 34 6.19 -0.66 4.18
N GLY A 35 5.60 -1.87 4.23
CA GLY A 35 6.34 -3.12 4.23
C GLY A 35 7.09 -3.36 2.94
N VAL A 36 6.45 -3.13 1.77
CA VAL A 36 7.12 -3.23 0.46
C VAL A 36 8.27 -2.23 0.35
N ILE A 37 8.07 -0.98 0.77
CA ILE A 37 9.11 0.06 0.77
C ILE A 37 10.26 -0.32 1.69
N GLY A 38 9.97 -0.82 2.90
CA GLY A 38 10.98 -1.26 3.85
C GLY A 38 11.84 -2.41 3.31
N LEU A 39 11.21 -3.41 2.69
CA LEU A 39 11.92 -4.54 2.07
C LEU A 39 12.74 -4.12 0.85
N GLY A 40 12.21 -3.24 0.01
CA GLY A 40 12.95 -2.66 -1.12
C GLY A 40 14.15 -1.83 -0.65
N THR A 41 13.98 -1.08 0.45
CA THR A 41 15.06 -0.31 1.08
C THR A 41 16.12 -1.24 1.66
N ALA A 42 15.73 -2.33 2.33
CA ALA A 42 16.66 -3.33 2.82
C ALA A 42 17.47 -3.93 1.68
N ALA A 43 16.84 -4.34 0.58
CA ALA A 43 17.55 -4.81 -0.61
C ALA A 43 18.52 -3.76 -1.19
N ALA A 44 18.10 -2.49 -1.25
CA ALA A 44 18.94 -1.40 -1.73
C ALA A 44 20.12 -1.08 -0.80
N VAL A 45 19.97 -1.26 0.52
CA VAL A 45 21.08 -1.16 1.49
C VAL A 45 22.00 -2.36 1.34
N GLY A 46 21.44 -3.56 1.16
CA GLY A 46 22.18 -4.78 0.95
C GLY A 46 23.11 -4.72 -0.26
N SER A 47 22.77 -3.99 -1.32
CA SER A 47 23.63 -3.82 -2.50
C SER A 47 24.95 -3.07 -2.22
N ASP A 48 25.03 -2.34 -1.11
CA ASP A 48 26.23 -1.61 -0.70
C ASP A 48 27.06 -2.36 0.36
N LEU A 49 26.60 -3.56 0.73
CA LEU A 49 27.30 -4.43 1.67
C LEU A 49 28.03 -5.53 0.90
N ASP A 50 29.05 -6.11 1.54
CA ASP A 50 29.81 -7.22 0.99
C ASP A 50 29.56 -8.53 1.75
N GLY A 51 29.80 -9.64 1.06
CA GLY A 51 29.88 -10.97 1.65
C GLY A 51 28.58 -11.47 2.27
N THR A 52 28.67 -12.08 3.46
CA THR A 52 27.52 -12.72 4.13
C THR A 52 26.42 -11.74 4.51
N ALA A 53 26.76 -10.47 4.78
CA ALA A 53 25.80 -9.43 5.10
C ALA A 53 24.88 -9.12 3.90
N GLN A 54 25.45 -8.96 2.70
CA GLN A 54 24.68 -8.76 1.46
C GLN A 54 23.73 -9.93 1.20
N VAL A 55 24.24 -11.16 1.27
CA VAL A 55 23.46 -12.38 1.00
C VAL A 55 22.33 -12.51 2.02
N GLY A 56 22.62 -12.35 3.31
CA GLY A 56 21.63 -12.46 4.37
C GLY A 56 20.51 -11.42 4.24
N LEU A 57 20.87 -10.17 3.99
CA LEU A 57 19.91 -9.07 3.90
C LEU A 57 19.04 -9.16 2.63
N THR A 58 19.62 -9.60 1.52
CA THR A 58 18.88 -9.84 0.27
C THR A 58 17.93 -11.02 0.41
N ALA A 59 18.39 -12.14 0.98
CA ALA A 59 17.55 -13.31 1.22
C ALA A 59 16.39 -12.99 2.16
N ALA A 60 16.64 -12.24 3.24
CA ALA A 60 15.61 -11.76 4.16
C ALA A 60 14.61 -10.84 3.46
N ALA A 61 15.06 -9.92 2.58
CA ALA A 61 14.19 -9.04 1.82
C ALA A 61 13.28 -9.82 0.85
N VAL A 62 13.82 -10.80 0.13
CA VAL A 62 13.06 -11.66 -0.79
C VAL A 62 12.05 -12.51 -0.02
N ALA A 63 12.47 -13.18 1.06
CA ALA A 63 11.58 -13.97 1.90
C ALA A 63 10.47 -13.12 2.53
N GLY A 64 10.82 -11.92 3.00
CA GLY A 64 9.87 -10.94 3.50
C GLY A 64 8.86 -10.52 2.43
N LEU A 65 9.29 -10.27 1.19
CA LEU A 65 8.40 -9.88 0.09
C LEU A 65 7.45 -11.03 -0.27
N LEU A 66 7.95 -12.26 -0.34
CA LEU A 66 7.12 -13.45 -0.55
C LEU A 66 6.10 -13.63 0.58
N GLY A 67 6.52 -13.47 1.84
CA GLY A 67 5.62 -13.53 2.99
C GLY A 67 4.55 -12.44 2.95
N LEU A 68 4.92 -11.24 2.52
CA LEU A 68 4.03 -10.09 2.38
C LEU A 68 2.99 -10.33 1.27
N VAL A 69 3.41 -10.87 0.13
CA VAL A 69 2.53 -11.28 -0.97
C VAL A 69 1.60 -12.42 -0.53
N ALA A 70 2.11 -13.42 0.20
CA ALA A 70 1.30 -14.51 0.73
C ALA A 70 0.25 -14.02 1.74
N ALA A 71 0.65 -13.13 2.65
CA ALA A 71 -0.25 -12.52 3.63
C ALA A 71 -1.33 -11.65 2.96
N LEU A 72 -0.97 -10.91 1.91
CA LEU A 72 -1.95 -10.16 1.12
C LEU A 72 -2.91 -11.13 0.41
N SER A 73 -2.38 -12.14 -0.27
CA SER A 73 -3.17 -13.12 -1.02
C SER A 73 -4.15 -13.88 -0.14
N ALA A 74 -3.76 -14.24 1.08
CA ALA A 74 -4.63 -14.87 2.06
C ALA A 74 -5.78 -13.96 2.54
N ARG A 75 -5.59 -12.63 2.49
CA ARG A 75 -6.59 -11.64 2.91
C ARG A 75 -7.47 -11.16 1.76
N THR A 76 -6.94 -10.99 0.56
CA THR A 76 -7.69 -10.50 -0.59
C THR A 76 -8.56 -11.60 -1.20
N ARG A 77 -9.81 -11.71 -0.74
CA ARG A 77 -10.80 -12.66 -1.28
C ARG A 77 -11.46 -12.20 -2.59
N ILE A 78 -11.36 -10.92 -2.93
CA ILE A 78 -12.05 -10.33 -4.08
C ILE A 78 -11.05 -10.09 -5.21
N LYS A 79 -11.29 -10.72 -6.35
CA LYS A 79 -10.52 -10.49 -7.58
C LYS A 79 -10.82 -9.08 -8.09
N PHE A 80 -9.82 -8.22 -8.08
CA PHE A 80 -9.87 -6.91 -8.74
C PHE A 80 -10.27 -7.11 -10.20
N ARG A 81 -11.39 -6.51 -10.62
CA ARG A 81 -11.84 -6.59 -12.01
C ARG A 81 -11.28 -5.41 -12.80
N PRO A 82 -10.53 -5.64 -13.90
CA PRO A 82 -9.95 -4.54 -14.68
C PRO A 82 -10.97 -3.52 -15.18
N HIS A 83 -12.19 -3.97 -15.48
CA HIS A 83 -13.26 -3.13 -16.02
C HIS A 83 -13.79 -2.06 -15.04
N THR A 84 -13.45 -2.09 -13.75
CA THR A 84 -13.89 -1.07 -12.78
C THR A 84 -12.96 0.15 -12.78
N TRP A 85 -11.79 0.05 -13.42
CA TRP A 85 -10.83 1.15 -13.48
C TRP A 85 -11.22 2.15 -14.55
N THR A 86 -11.51 3.39 -14.13
CA THR A 86 -11.58 4.51 -15.07
C THR A 86 -10.18 5.08 -15.32
N PRO A 87 -9.94 5.71 -16.48
CA PRO A 87 -8.66 6.38 -16.75
C PRO A 87 -8.29 7.41 -15.67
N LYS A 88 -9.29 8.11 -15.11
CA LYS A 88 -9.09 9.08 -14.03
C LYS A 88 -8.65 8.42 -12.72
N ALA A 89 -9.22 7.27 -12.36
CA ALA A 89 -8.81 6.51 -11.18
C ALA A 89 -7.38 5.97 -11.35
N GLY A 90 -7.06 5.47 -12.55
CA GLY A 90 -5.71 5.05 -12.92
C GLY A 90 -4.69 6.19 -12.80
N ALA A 91 -5.00 7.36 -13.34
CA ALA A 91 -4.14 8.54 -13.27
C ALA A 91 -3.89 9.00 -11.82
N LEU A 92 -4.91 8.99 -10.95
CA LEU A 92 -4.74 9.34 -9.54
C LEU A 92 -3.87 8.33 -8.79
N MET A 93 -4.06 7.04 -9.04
CA MET A 93 -3.22 5.99 -8.46
C MET A 93 -1.78 6.13 -8.94
N ALA A 94 -1.58 6.33 -10.25
CA ALA A 94 -0.26 6.54 -10.83
C ALA A 94 0.43 7.77 -10.23
N LEU A 95 -0.27 8.91 -10.15
CA LEU A 95 0.26 10.14 -9.57
C LEU A 95 0.68 9.94 -8.10
N TRP A 96 -0.14 9.22 -7.33
CA TRP A 96 0.18 8.90 -5.95
C TRP A 96 1.41 7.98 -5.84
N ILE A 97 1.50 6.92 -6.66
CA ILE A 97 2.69 6.05 -6.72
C ILE A 97 3.93 6.86 -7.12
N THR A 98 3.84 7.69 -8.17
CA THR A 98 4.92 8.57 -8.61
C THR A 98 5.37 9.49 -7.49
N SER A 99 4.46 10.03 -6.67
CA SER A 99 4.84 10.88 -5.54
C SER A 99 5.71 10.16 -4.51
N ILE A 100 5.51 8.85 -4.30
CA ILE A 100 6.37 8.03 -3.41
C ILE A 100 7.78 7.92 -4.01
N PHE A 101 7.89 7.68 -5.31
CA PHE A 101 9.19 7.64 -5.99
C PHE A 101 9.90 8.99 -5.96
N VAL A 102 9.17 10.10 -6.08
CA VAL A 102 9.76 11.44 -5.92
C VAL A 102 10.31 11.62 -4.51
N VAL A 103 9.56 11.25 -3.46
CA VAL A 103 10.07 11.30 -2.08
C VAL A 103 11.33 10.44 -1.94
N TRP A 104 11.30 9.21 -2.45
CA TRP A 104 12.45 8.30 -2.39
C TRP A 104 13.67 8.82 -3.16
N GLY A 105 13.49 9.54 -4.27
CA GLY A 105 14.57 10.12 -5.06
C GLY A 105 15.12 11.45 -4.52
N VAL A 106 14.29 12.26 -3.85
CA VAL A 106 14.67 13.58 -3.32
C VAL A 106 15.33 13.48 -1.94
N VAL A 107 14.96 12.50 -1.11
CA VAL A 107 15.51 12.38 0.25
C VAL A 107 17.02 12.04 0.27
N PRO A 108 17.56 11.10 -0.52
CA PRO A 108 18.99 10.78 -0.52
C PRO A 108 19.94 11.98 -0.71
N PRO A 109 19.78 12.86 -1.72
CA PRO A 109 20.68 14.00 -1.88
C PRO A 109 20.58 15.01 -0.74
N LEU A 110 19.39 15.17 -0.11
CA LEU A 110 19.24 16.03 1.07
C LEU A 110 19.96 15.45 2.30
N VAL A 111 19.87 14.15 2.49
CA VAL A 111 20.60 13.44 3.55
C VAL A 111 22.10 13.48 3.27
N GLY A 112 22.50 13.44 2.00
CA GLY A 112 23.89 13.61 1.57
C GLY A 112 24.54 14.94 1.97
N LEU A 113 23.75 15.97 2.30
CA LEU A 113 24.27 17.24 2.82
C LEU A 113 24.80 17.14 4.26
N VAL A 114 24.41 16.09 5.00
CA VAL A 114 24.77 15.88 6.41
C VAL A 114 25.50 14.55 6.66
N THR A 115 25.58 13.66 5.68
CA THR A 115 26.33 12.40 5.77
C THR A 115 26.87 11.94 4.42
N ASP A 116 28.12 11.47 4.42
CA ASP A 116 28.76 10.83 3.26
C ASP A 116 28.38 9.35 3.11
N SER A 117 27.57 8.80 4.01
CA SER A 117 27.22 7.39 4.00
C SER A 117 26.02 7.10 3.07
N GLY A 118 26.28 6.41 1.96
CA GLY A 118 25.24 5.93 1.04
C GLY A 118 24.20 5.02 1.70
N VAL A 119 24.61 4.23 2.70
CA VAL A 119 23.72 3.39 3.50
C VAL A 119 22.72 4.23 4.29
N TRP A 120 23.18 5.29 4.97
CA TRP A 120 22.29 6.19 5.71
C TRP A 120 21.35 6.98 4.80
N GLN A 121 21.83 7.43 3.64
CA GLN A 121 20.99 8.08 2.64
C GLN A 121 19.82 7.18 2.21
N LYS A 122 20.08 5.90 1.91
CA LYS A 122 19.06 4.91 1.54
C LYS A 122 18.12 4.58 2.70
N ALA A 123 18.66 4.35 3.89
CA ALA A 123 17.87 4.02 5.08
C ALA A 123 16.87 5.14 5.43
N VAL A 124 17.33 6.40 5.43
CA VAL A 124 16.48 7.57 5.69
C VAL A 124 15.45 7.75 4.57
N ALA A 125 15.85 7.61 3.30
CA ALA A 125 14.92 7.68 2.18
C ALA A 125 13.79 6.64 2.27
N GLY A 126 14.14 5.40 2.64
CA GLY A 126 13.16 4.34 2.88
C GLY A 126 12.22 4.65 4.04
N ALA A 127 12.76 5.12 5.16
CA ALA A 127 11.96 5.50 6.33
C ALA A 127 10.97 6.64 6.02
N VAL A 128 11.43 7.68 5.32
CA VAL A 128 10.60 8.83 4.92
C VAL A 128 9.55 8.40 3.90
N ALA A 129 9.91 7.60 2.89
CA ALA A 129 8.96 7.10 1.90
C ALA A 129 7.91 6.17 2.54
N ALA A 130 8.30 5.32 3.48
CA ALA A 130 7.39 4.46 4.22
C ALA A 130 6.40 5.29 5.06
N ALA A 131 6.88 6.27 5.82
CA ALA A 131 6.04 7.19 6.60
C ALA A 131 5.08 7.99 5.71
N TYR A 132 5.59 8.55 4.60
CA TYR A 132 4.79 9.28 3.62
C TYR A 132 3.69 8.38 3.01
N SER A 133 4.04 7.15 2.63
CA SER A 133 3.06 6.21 2.07
C SER A 133 1.99 5.84 3.08
N ALA A 134 2.35 5.60 4.35
CA ALA A 134 1.41 5.28 5.42
C ALA A 134 0.44 6.44 5.68
N ALA A 135 0.95 7.68 5.69
CA ALA A 135 0.17 8.89 5.91
C ALA A 135 -0.79 9.19 4.74
N THR A 136 -0.39 8.90 3.51
CA THR A 136 -1.16 9.27 2.32
C THR A 136 -2.07 8.17 1.77
N LEU A 137 -1.84 6.90 2.14
CA LEU A 137 -2.54 5.73 1.62
C LEU A 137 -4.07 5.86 1.67
N ARG A 138 -4.63 6.17 2.85
CA ARG A 138 -6.10 6.25 3.01
C ARG A 138 -6.72 7.37 2.18
N ARG A 139 -6.01 8.48 2.04
CA ARG A 139 -6.45 9.61 1.22
C ARG A 139 -6.42 9.24 -0.27
N ALA A 140 -5.35 8.59 -0.71
CA ALA A 140 -5.21 8.11 -2.09
C ALA A 140 -6.28 7.07 -2.45
N GLU A 141 -6.49 6.07 -1.59
CA GLU A 141 -7.57 5.07 -1.75
C GLU A 141 -8.93 5.75 -1.90
N THR A 142 -9.23 6.73 -1.05
CA THR A 142 -10.52 7.45 -1.09
C THR A 142 -10.70 8.20 -2.41
N MET A 143 -9.67 8.86 -2.91
CA MET A 143 -9.71 9.58 -4.19
C MET A 143 -9.89 8.64 -5.38
N VAL A 144 -9.22 7.48 -5.35
CA VAL A 144 -9.32 6.46 -6.41
C VAL A 144 -10.71 5.81 -6.40
N PHE A 145 -11.19 5.38 -5.23
CA PHE A 145 -12.52 4.78 -5.09
C PHE A 145 -13.65 5.73 -5.51
N ALA A 146 -13.51 7.04 -5.25
CA ALA A 146 -14.48 8.04 -5.72
C ALA A 146 -14.60 8.11 -7.26
N ARG A 147 -13.63 7.57 -8.00
CA ARG A 147 -13.53 7.64 -9.46
C ARG A 147 -13.65 6.29 -10.16
N LEU A 148 -13.81 5.16 -9.45
CA LEU A 148 -14.02 3.85 -10.07
C LEU A 148 -15.41 3.75 -10.73
N ALA A 149 -15.50 2.94 -11.80
CA ALA A 149 -16.74 2.57 -12.46
C ALA A 149 -17.39 1.41 -11.69
N GLY A 150 -18.66 1.59 -11.28
CA GLY A 150 -19.36 0.63 -10.42
C GLY A 150 -19.49 1.09 -8.96
N LYS A 151 -19.83 2.37 -8.74
CA LYS A 151 -20.19 2.88 -7.41
C LYS A 151 -21.30 2.00 -6.83
N VAL A 152 -21.04 1.32 -5.72
CA VAL A 152 -22.12 1.03 -4.80
C VAL A 152 -22.38 2.35 -4.09
N ALA A 153 -23.62 2.83 -4.14
CA ALA A 153 -24.01 4.19 -3.76
C ALA A 153 -23.44 4.59 -2.38
N ARG A 154 -23.01 5.85 -2.26
CA ARG A 154 -22.93 6.55 -0.98
C ARG A 154 -24.25 7.23 -0.74
#